data_AF-E1QRH2-F1
#
_entry.id   AF-E1QRH2-F1
#
_cell.length_a   1.000
_cell.length_b   1.000
_cell.length_c   1.000
_cell.angle_alpha   90.00
_cell.angle_beta   90.00
_cell.angle_gamma   90.00
#
_symmetry.space_group_name_H-M   'P 1'
#
loop_
_entity.id
_entity.type
_entity.pdbx_description
1 polymer ?
#
loop_
_entity_poly.entity_id
_entity_poly.type
_entity_poly.pdbx_seq_one_letter_code
_entity_poly.pdbx_strand_id
1 'polypeptide(L)'
;MDPGLRRIYAKCIVEVERGTLPDLVNDRYDYLMIDLASITYGLRDPRTFLVNVRLALDYDYLRPNVVFVIDYSRPEHKAVAETRIKWLRELGLDYILADDEPAEVRAAKECLRRGKCIVLSRDYDPLTVMSEMIQPIKITERAWINRKIIINKECLNNYLKKKHN
;
A
#
# COMPACT_ATOMS: atom_id res chain seq x y z
N MET A 1 6.50 7.78 -9.05
CA MET A 1 7.85 8.38 -8.81
C MET A 1 8.78 8.28 -10.03
N ASP A 2 9.67 9.26 -10.25
CA ASP A 2 10.79 9.15 -11.21
C ASP A 2 11.71 7.95 -10.87
N PRO A 3 12.17 7.14 -11.84
CA PRO A 3 13.01 5.97 -11.58
C PRO A 3 14.30 6.27 -10.79
N GLY A 4 14.90 7.43 -11.03
CA GLY A 4 16.10 7.87 -10.30
C GLY A 4 15.80 8.13 -8.83
N LEU A 5 14.68 8.81 -8.55
CA LEU A 5 14.22 9.04 -7.17
C LEU A 5 13.84 7.72 -6.48
N ARG A 6 13.17 6.80 -7.17
CA ARG A 6 12.84 5.46 -6.65
C ARG A 6 14.08 4.70 -6.19
N ARG A 7 15.17 4.78 -6.97
CA ARG A 7 16.46 4.15 -6.63
C ARG A 7 17.12 4.79 -5.41
N ILE A 8 16.96 6.10 -5.20
CA ILE A 8 17.48 6.78 -4.02
C ILE A 8 16.69 6.36 -2.78
N TYR A 9 15.35 6.40 -2.85
CA TYR A 9 14.49 5.94 -1.75
C TYR A 9 14.84 4.52 -1.35
N ALA A 10 15.02 3.62 -2.34
CA ALA A 10 15.39 2.23 -2.11
C ALA A 10 16.71 2.03 -1.32
N LYS A 11 17.64 3.01 -1.36
CA LYS A 11 18.91 2.97 -0.62
C LYS A 11 18.81 3.52 0.79
N CYS A 12 17.80 4.34 1.06
CA CYS A 12 17.62 5.03 2.34
C CYS A 12 16.52 4.44 3.19
N ILE A 13 15.88 3.36 2.75
CA ILE A 13 14.88 2.67 3.55
C ILE A 13 15.54 1.96 4.73
N VAL A 14 14.88 2.01 5.88
CA VAL A 14 15.23 1.21 7.06
C VAL A 14 14.04 0.32 7.38
N GLU A 15 14.30 -0.99 7.48
CA GLU A 15 13.34 -1.95 8.01
C GLU A 15 13.30 -1.80 9.54
N VAL A 16 12.11 -1.54 10.08
CA VAL A 16 11.92 -1.38 11.53
C VAL A 16 11.29 -2.61 12.16
N GLU A 17 10.52 -3.37 11.40
CA GLU A 17 9.82 -4.56 11.88
C GLU A 17 9.44 -5.47 10.72
N ARG A 18 9.28 -6.77 11.00
CA ARG A 18 8.88 -7.80 10.05
C ARG A 18 7.87 -8.75 10.69
N GLY A 19 6.86 -9.15 9.93
CA GLY A 19 5.83 -10.06 10.42
C GLY A 19 4.80 -10.41 9.35
N THR A 20 3.75 -11.12 9.74
CA THR A 20 2.55 -11.23 8.90
C THR A 20 1.81 -9.88 8.86
N LEU A 21 0.86 -9.71 7.93
CA LEU A 21 0.09 -8.46 7.89
C LEU A 21 -0.68 -8.22 9.20
N PRO A 22 -1.43 -9.20 9.77
CA PRO A 22 -2.06 -9.06 11.08
C PRO A 22 -1.10 -8.63 12.20
N ASP A 23 0.08 -9.26 12.31
CA ASP A 23 1.04 -8.95 13.38
C ASP A 23 1.48 -7.48 13.36
N LEU A 24 1.59 -6.91 12.16
CA LEU A 24 2.04 -5.54 11.98
C LEU A 24 0.93 -4.51 12.16
N VAL A 25 -0.34 -4.89 12.04
CA VAL A 25 -1.45 -3.91 11.99
C VAL A 25 -2.48 -4.02 13.10
N ASN A 26 -2.77 -5.23 13.58
CA ASN A 26 -3.81 -5.44 14.59
C ASN A 26 -3.43 -4.69 15.87
N ASP A 27 -4.43 -4.04 16.47
CA ASP A 27 -4.33 -3.26 17.72
C ASP A 27 -3.38 -2.04 17.66
N ARG A 28 -2.73 -1.79 16.51
CA ARG A 28 -1.81 -0.68 16.28
C ARG A 28 -2.39 0.43 15.40
N TYR A 29 -3.24 0.04 14.45
CA TYR A 29 -3.87 0.97 13.51
C TYR A 29 -5.38 0.71 13.41
N ASP A 30 -6.15 1.78 13.30
CA ASP A 30 -7.59 1.75 13.11
C ASP A 30 -7.96 1.56 11.62
N TYR A 31 -7.05 1.95 10.71
CA TYR A 31 -7.20 1.83 9.27
C TYR A 31 -5.98 1.22 8.59
N LEU A 32 -6.25 0.40 7.59
CA LEU A 32 -5.24 -0.12 6.66
C LEU A 32 -5.62 0.30 5.24
N MET A 33 -4.80 1.16 4.65
CA MET A 33 -4.97 1.59 3.26
C MET A 33 -4.15 0.68 2.35
N ILE A 34 -4.79 0.03 1.38
CA ILE A 34 -4.12 -0.89 0.45
C ILE A 34 -4.13 -0.29 -0.94
N ASP A 35 -2.95 0.03 -1.46
CA ASP A 35 -2.79 0.34 -2.89
C ASP A 35 -2.95 -0.94 -3.70
N LEU A 36 -4.16 -1.13 -4.25
CA LEU A 36 -4.56 -2.41 -4.81
C LEU A 36 -3.74 -2.78 -6.05
N ALA A 37 -3.38 -1.80 -6.87
CA ALA A 37 -2.71 -2.04 -8.13
C ALA A 37 -1.28 -2.56 -7.91
N SER A 38 -0.49 -1.91 -7.05
CA SER A 38 0.88 -2.33 -6.79
C SER A 38 0.93 -3.69 -6.08
N ILE A 39 -0.04 -3.92 -5.20
CA ILE A 39 -0.12 -5.12 -4.38
C ILE A 39 -0.53 -6.36 -5.17
N THR A 40 -1.46 -6.21 -6.12
CA THR A 40 -1.89 -7.31 -6.99
C THR A 40 -1.03 -7.49 -8.24
N TYR A 41 -0.03 -6.64 -8.45
CA TYR A 41 0.87 -6.73 -9.60
C TYR A 41 1.63 -8.07 -9.62
N GLY A 42 1.51 -8.80 -10.73
CA GLY A 42 2.15 -10.10 -10.91
C GLY A 42 1.47 -11.27 -10.19
N LEU A 43 0.31 -11.05 -9.55
CA LEU A 43 -0.52 -12.16 -9.08
C LEU A 43 -1.25 -12.80 -10.26
N ARG A 44 -1.25 -14.14 -10.31
CA ARG A 44 -1.99 -14.90 -11.32
C ARG A 44 -3.50 -14.69 -11.22
N ASP A 45 -4.01 -14.60 -9.99
CA ASP A 45 -5.42 -14.31 -9.70
C ASP A 45 -5.56 -13.24 -8.60
N PRO A 46 -5.70 -11.96 -8.99
CA PRO A 46 -5.97 -10.86 -8.06
C PRO A 46 -7.30 -10.96 -7.29
N ARG A 47 -8.29 -11.71 -7.80
CA ARG A 47 -9.59 -11.83 -7.12
C ARG A 47 -9.48 -12.71 -5.88
N THR A 48 -8.70 -13.79 -5.95
CA THR A 48 -8.40 -14.64 -4.79
C THR A 48 -7.77 -13.86 -3.64
N PHE A 49 -6.93 -12.86 -3.94
CA PHE A 49 -6.40 -11.97 -2.90
C PHE A 49 -7.52 -11.22 -2.17
N LEU A 50 -8.48 -10.63 -2.90
CA LEU A 50 -9.60 -9.92 -2.30
C LEU A 50 -10.49 -10.85 -1.47
N VAL A 51 -10.74 -12.08 -1.96
CA VAL A 51 -11.48 -13.10 -1.21
C VAL A 51 -10.78 -13.44 0.10
N ASN A 52 -9.46 -13.61 0.08
CA ASN A 52 -8.69 -13.89 1.30
C ASN A 52 -8.70 -12.73 2.28
N VAL A 53 -8.64 -11.49 1.82
CA VAL A 53 -8.82 -10.32 2.69
C VAL A 53 -10.22 -10.33 3.30
N ARG A 54 -11.27 -10.59 2.50
CA ARG A 54 -12.63 -10.66 3.04
C ARG A 54 -12.76 -11.72 4.12
N LEU A 55 -12.25 -12.92 3.88
CA LEU A 55 -12.23 -13.99 4.89
C LEU A 55 -11.46 -13.57 6.14
N ALA A 56 -10.31 -12.90 6.00
CA ALA A 56 -9.56 -12.42 7.16
C ALA A 56 -10.33 -11.40 8.01
N LEU A 57 -11.17 -10.56 7.38
CA LEU A 57 -12.07 -9.64 8.08
C LEU A 57 -13.22 -10.41 8.75
N ASP A 58 -13.85 -11.36 8.05
CA ASP A 58 -14.98 -12.15 8.56
C ASP A 58 -14.63 -12.98 9.80
N TYR A 59 -13.40 -13.49 9.87
CA TYR A 59 -12.90 -14.30 10.98
C TYR A 59 -12.09 -13.49 12.02
N ASP A 60 -12.13 -12.15 11.97
CA ASP A 60 -11.39 -11.25 12.88
C ASP A 60 -9.86 -11.46 12.90
N TYR A 61 -9.30 -12.06 11.85
CA TYR A 61 -7.85 -12.18 11.70
C TYR A 61 -7.18 -10.85 11.32
N LEU A 62 -7.91 -9.98 10.63
CA LEU A 62 -7.47 -8.63 10.26
C LEU A 62 -8.47 -7.63 10.83
N ARG A 63 -8.04 -6.85 11.83
CA ARG A 63 -8.92 -5.97 12.63
C ARG A 63 -9.09 -4.53 12.13
N PRO A 64 -8.09 -3.88 11.51
CA PRO A 64 -8.28 -2.51 11.04
C PRO A 64 -9.36 -2.42 9.97
N ASN A 65 -9.97 -1.23 9.83
CA ASN A 65 -10.82 -0.95 8.69
C ASN A 65 -9.97 -0.92 7.41
N VAL A 66 -10.17 -1.91 6.55
CA VAL A 66 -9.40 -2.05 5.30
C VAL A 66 -10.07 -1.26 4.19
N VAL A 67 -9.33 -0.33 3.60
CA VAL A 67 -9.80 0.46 2.46
C VAL A 67 -8.85 0.27 1.28
N PHE A 68 -9.39 -0.18 0.15
CA PHE A 68 -8.63 -0.33 -1.08
C PHE A 68 -8.58 0.98 -1.86
N VAL A 69 -7.40 1.37 -2.31
CA VAL A 69 -7.21 2.54 -3.16
C VAL A 69 -6.96 2.09 -4.58
N ILE A 70 -7.77 2.61 -5.50
CA ILE A 70 -7.78 2.19 -6.90
C ILE A 70 -7.37 3.38 -7.77
N ASP A 71 -6.33 3.19 -8.57
CA ASP A 71 -5.96 4.17 -9.60
C ASP A 71 -7.05 4.22 -10.67
N TYR A 72 -7.68 5.38 -10.79
CA TYR A 72 -8.72 5.68 -11.77
C TYR A 72 -8.37 6.90 -12.62
N SER A 73 -7.11 7.36 -12.53
CA SER A 73 -6.64 8.64 -13.09
C SER A 73 -6.51 8.64 -14.62
N ARG A 74 -6.35 7.46 -15.26
CA ARG A 74 -6.12 7.34 -16.70
C ARG A 74 -7.08 6.38 -17.39
N PRO A 75 -7.48 6.65 -18.66
CA PRO A 75 -8.39 5.77 -19.42
C PRO A 75 -7.91 4.31 -19.48
N GLU A 76 -6.61 4.07 -19.67
CA GLU A 76 -6.04 2.72 -19.68
C GLU A 76 -6.19 1.98 -18.34
N HIS A 77 -6.24 2.71 -17.23
CA HIS A 77 -6.41 2.13 -15.89
C HIS A 77 -7.88 1.85 -15.57
N LYS A 78 -8.82 2.60 -16.18
CA LYS A 78 -10.26 2.49 -15.90
C LYS A 78 -10.83 1.11 -16.19
N ALA A 79 -10.49 0.48 -17.32
CA ALA A 79 -11.03 -0.84 -17.65
C ALA A 79 -10.67 -1.91 -16.59
N VAL A 80 -9.43 -1.90 -16.12
CA VAL A 80 -8.95 -2.79 -15.05
C VAL A 80 -9.58 -2.38 -13.71
N ALA A 81 -9.68 -1.07 -13.45
CA ALA A 81 -10.29 -0.55 -12.24
C ALA A 81 -11.76 -0.92 -12.12
N GLU A 82 -12.56 -0.84 -13.18
CA GLU A 82 -13.99 -1.24 -13.19
C GLU A 82 -14.16 -2.71 -12.80
N THR A 83 -13.29 -3.58 -13.32
CA THR A 83 -13.30 -5.00 -12.96
C THR A 83 -13.00 -5.20 -11.47
N ARG A 84 -12.01 -4.48 -10.93
CA ARG A 84 -11.65 -4.53 -9.51
C ARG A 84 -12.75 -3.95 -8.61
N ILE A 85 -13.36 -2.82 -9.02
CA ILE A 85 -14.49 -2.19 -8.34
C ILE A 85 -15.66 -3.16 -8.26
N LYS A 86 -15.98 -3.86 -9.34
CA LYS A 86 -17.02 -4.88 -9.34
C LYS A 86 -16.74 -5.95 -8.28
N TRP A 87 -15.53 -6.50 -8.22
CA TRP A 87 -15.17 -7.52 -7.22
C TRP A 87 -15.23 -6.99 -5.79
N LEU A 88 -14.75 -5.76 -5.54
CA LEU A 88 -14.80 -5.14 -4.23
C LEU A 88 -16.25 -4.95 -3.75
N ARG A 89 -17.14 -4.50 -4.65
CA ARG A 89 -18.58 -4.39 -4.37
C ARG A 89 -19.22 -5.75 -4.09
N GLU A 90 -18.93 -6.76 -4.90
CA GLU A 90 -19.43 -8.14 -4.70
C GLU A 90 -19.01 -8.72 -3.34
N LEU A 91 -17.81 -8.38 -2.88
CA LEU A 91 -17.24 -8.87 -1.62
C LEU A 91 -17.56 -7.96 -0.42
N GLY A 92 -18.24 -6.82 -0.62
CA GLY A 92 -18.50 -5.85 0.44
C GLY A 92 -17.21 -5.30 1.06
N LEU A 93 -16.21 -4.99 0.23
CA LEU A 93 -14.93 -4.40 0.64
C LEU A 93 -14.92 -2.91 0.31
N ASP A 94 -14.50 -2.09 1.28
CA ASP A 94 -14.45 -0.64 1.12
C ASP A 94 -13.34 -0.22 0.16
N TYR A 95 -13.62 0.81 -0.63
CA TYR A 95 -12.65 1.34 -1.58
C TYR A 95 -12.83 2.84 -1.83
N ILE A 96 -11.77 3.47 -2.30
CA ILE A 96 -11.77 4.85 -2.80
C ILE A 96 -11.09 4.90 -4.17
N LEU A 97 -11.52 5.84 -5.00
CA LEU A 97 -10.92 6.10 -6.31
C LEU A 97 -9.89 7.23 -6.18
N ALA A 98 -8.77 7.06 -6.89
CA ALA A 98 -7.77 8.08 -7.09
C ALA A 98 -7.90 8.60 -8.53
N ASP A 99 -8.64 9.68 -8.71
CA ASP A 99 -9.04 10.21 -10.02
C ASP A 99 -8.05 11.25 -10.57
N ASP A 100 -7.30 11.91 -9.69
CA ASP A 100 -6.47 13.08 -9.97
C ASP A 100 -4.99 12.93 -9.55
N GLU A 101 -4.66 11.81 -8.89
CA GLU A 101 -3.32 11.53 -8.38
C GLU A 101 -3.02 10.02 -8.34
N PRO A 102 -1.75 9.60 -8.19
CA PRO A 102 -1.40 8.19 -8.02
C PRO A 102 -2.08 7.57 -6.78
N ALA A 103 -2.53 6.32 -6.91
CA ALA A 103 -3.29 5.62 -5.88
C ALA A 103 -2.54 5.53 -4.54
N GLU A 104 -1.24 5.32 -4.57
CA GLU A 104 -0.40 5.20 -3.40
C GLU A 104 -0.18 6.53 -2.67
N VAL A 105 -0.20 7.66 -3.39
CA VAL A 105 -0.17 9.01 -2.80
C VAL A 105 -1.54 9.34 -2.20
N ARG A 106 -2.62 9.02 -2.92
CA ARG A 106 -3.99 9.13 -2.42
C ARG A 106 -4.18 8.33 -1.13
N ALA A 107 -3.67 7.10 -1.10
CA ALA A 107 -3.68 6.22 0.07
C ALA A 107 -3.01 6.89 1.26
N ALA A 108 -1.79 7.42 1.08
CA ALA A 108 -1.06 8.09 2.16
C ALA A 108 -1.80 9.33 2.69
N LYS A 109 -2.35 10.17 1.80
CA LYS A 109 -3.11 11.37 2.19
C LYS A 109 -4.38 11.02 2.96
N GLU A 110 -5.16 10.06 2.47
CA GLU A 110 -6.37 9.62 3.15
C GLU A 110 -6.04 8.96 4.49
N CYS A 111 -4.95 8.19 4.55
CA CYS A 111 -4.46 7.57 5.77
C CYS A 111 -4.18 8.62 6.86
N LEU A 112 -3.46 9.69 6.52
CA LEU A 112 -3.18 10.80 7.45
C LEU A 112 -4.43 11.55 7.90
N ARG A 113 -5.51 11.54 7.11
CA ARG A 113 -6.80 12.14 7.49
C ARG A 113 -7.60 11.29 8.49
N ARG A 114 -7.36 9.97 8.56
CA ARG A 114 -8.18 9.01 9.31
C ARG A 114 -7.63 8.56 10.67
N GLY A 115 -6.61 9.23 11.20
CA GLY A 115 -6.06 8.93 12.52
C GLY A 115 -4.97 7.85 12.47
N LYS A 116 -5.04 6.83 13.35
CA LYS A 116 -4.02 5.76 13.38
C LYS A 116 -4.19 4.88 12.15
N CYS A 117 -3.35 5.10 11.16
CA CYS A 117 -3.45 4.43 9.88
C CYS A 117 -2.07 4.06 9.34
N ILE A 118 -2.01 3.00 8.53
CA ILE A 118 -0.83 2.66 7.74
C ILE A 118 -1.19 2.29 6.29
N VAL A 119 -0.24 2.50 5.38
CA VAL A 119 -0.37 2.12 3.96
C VAL A 119 0.38 0.81 3.70
N LEU A 120 -0.26 -0.11 2.98
CA LEU A 120 0.35 -1.27 2.35
C LEU A 120 0.51 -1.00 0.84
N SER A 121 1.76 -0.87 0.39
CA SER A 121 2.09 -0.68 -1.04
C SER A 121 3.45 -1.32 -1.37
N ARG A 122 3.71 -1.59 -2.65
CA ARG A 122 5.06 -1.94 -3.12
C ARG A 122 5.89 -0.72 -3.53
N ASP A 123 5.25 0.41 -3.76
CA ASP A 123 5.88 1.64 -4.20
C ASP A 123 6.36 2.48 -3.02
N TYR A 124 7.38 3.31 -3.24
CA TYR A 124 7.96 4.15 -2.19
C TYR A 124 7.30 5.53 -2.11
N ASP A 125 6.41 5.84 -3.05
CA ASP A 125 5.67 7.11 -3.13
C ASP A 125 4.89 7.44 -1.85
N PRO A 126 4.29 6.49 -1.09
CA PRO A 126 3.72 6.81 0.22
C PRO A 126 4.71 7.50 1.17
N LEU A 127 5.99 7.09 1.14
CA LEU A 127 7.04 7.66 1.99
C LEU A 127 7.43 9.10 1.62
N THR A 128 6.90 9.64 0.52
CA THR A 128 7.03 11.09 0.21
C THR A 128 6.10 11.94 1.07
N VAL A 129 5.04 11.33 1.63
CA VAL A 129 3.98 12.01 2.41
C VAL A 129 3.97 11.54 3.87
N MET A 130 4.21 10.26 4.13
CA MET A 130 4.22 9.68 5.48
C MET A 130 5.60 9.12 5.87
N SER A 131 5.82 8.92 7.16
CA SER A 131 7.12 8.47 7.71
C SER A 131 7.33 6.97 7.68
N GLU A 132 6.25 6.19 7.68
CA GLU A 132 6.29 4.72 7.71
C GLU A 132 5.24 4.12 6.77
N MET A 133 5.54 2.95 6.23
CA MET A 133 4.58 2.15 5.45
C MET A 133 4.89 0.66 5.63
N ILE A 134 3.95 -0.19 5.25
CA ILE A 134 4.15 -1.64 5.15
C ILE A 134 4.42 -1.99 3.68
N GLN A 135 5.41 -2.83 3.45
CA GLN A 135 5.76 -3.34 2.13
C GLN A 135 5.80 -4.87 2.16
N PRO A 136 5.19 -5.56 1.18
CA PRO A 136 5.32 -7.02 1.10
C PRO A 136 6.74 -7.40 0.65
N ILE A 137 7.36 -8.34 1.38
CA ILE A 137 8.65 -8.96 1.01
C ILE A 137 8.39 -10.15 0.07
N LYS A 138 7.45 -11.00 0.47
CA LYS A 138 7.06 -12.19 -0.26
C LYS A 138 5.54 -12.31 -0.23
N ILE A 139 4.95 -12.32 -1.42
CA ILE A 139 3.54 -12.66 -1.58
C ILE A 139 3.48 -14.13 -1.96
N THR A 140 2.86 -14.93 -1.10
CA THR A 140 2.46 -16.30 -1.45
C THR A 140 0.95 -16.37 -1.44
N GLU A 141 0.39 -17.40 -2.07
CA GLU A 141 -1.06 -17.65 -2.07
C GLU A 141 -1.63 -17.81 -0.64
N ARG A 142 -0.79 -18.18 0.34
CA ARG A 142 -1.21 -18.53 1.71
C ARG A 142 -0.81 -17.51 2.78
N ALA A 143 0.27 -16.78 2.59
CA ALA A 143 0.81 -15.86 3.59
C ALA A 143 1.63 -14.73 2.96
N TRP A 144 1.56 -13.56 3.60
CA TRP A 144 2.25 -12.35 3.21
C TRP A 144 3.25 -12.02 4.30
N ILE A 145 4.53 -12.25 4.00
CA ILE A 145 5.58 -11.75 4.87
C ILE A 145 5.81 -10.30 4.48
N ASN A 146 5.54 -9.43 5.43
CA ASN A 146 5.62 -7.99 5.26
C ASN A 146 6.73 -7.42 6.13
N ARG A 147 7.22 -6.26 5.73
CA ARG A 147 8.07 -5.42 6.55
C ARG A 147 7.42 -4.07 6.75
N LYS A 148 7.53 -3.54 7.95
CA LYS A 148 7.33 -2.11 8.20
C LYS A 148 8.64 -1.39 7.91
N ILE A 149 8.55 -0.35 7.12
CA ILE A 149 9.70 0.42 6.66
C ILE A 149 9.52 1.90 6.94
N ILE A 150 10.63 2.58 7.22
CA ILE A 150 10.72 4.04 7.31
C ILE A 150 11.77 4.55 6.33
N ILE A 151 11.71 5.84 6.00
CA ILE A 151 12.75 6.50 5.23
C ILE A 151 13.76 7.19 6.16
N ASN A 152 15.05 6.88 6.01
CA ASN A 152 16.12 7.65 6.64
C ASN A 152 16.24 9.00 5.92
N LYS A 153 15.70 10.05 6.55
CA LYS A 153 15.67 11.42 5.99
C LYS A 153 17.07 12.01 5.80
N GLU A 154 18.03 11.69 6.66
CA GLU A 154 19.40 12.18 6.53
C GLU A 154 20.07 11.57 5.29
N CYS A 155 19.96 10.25 5.12
CA CYS A 155 20.41 9.56 3.92
C CYS A 155 19.79 10.16 2.67
N LEU A 156 18.46 10.33 2.67
CA LEU A 156 17.73 10.87 1.52
C LEU A 156 18.21 12.28 1.16
N ASN A 157 18.33 13.17 2.15
CA ASN A 157 18.80 14.53 1.96
C ASN A 157 20.23 14.58 1.42
N ASN A 158 21.11 13.69 1.86
CA ASN A 158 22.48 13.61 1.38
C ASN A 158 22.55 13.21 -0.10
N TYR A 159 21.70 12.29 -0.55
CA TYR A 159 21.62 11.92 -1.97
C TYR A 159 21.02 13.03 -2.83
N LEU A 160 19.98 13.73 -2.34
CA LEU A 160 19.36 14.83 -3.08
C LEU A 160 20.33 16.00 -3.26
N LYS A 161 21.09 16.37 -2.21
CA LYS A 161 22.12 17.41 -2.31
C LYS A 161 23.21 17.08 -3.34
N LYS A 162 23.67 15.83 -3.39
CA LYS A 162 24.69 15.37 -4.35
C LYS A 162 24.24 15.36 -5.82
N LYS A 163 22.94 15.44 -6.10
CA LYS A 163 22.40 15.50 -7.48
C LYS A 163 22.34 16.94 -8.01
N HIS A 164 22.39 17.93 -7.12
CA HIS A 164 22.33 19.36 -7.47
C HIS A 164 23.70 20.05 -7.55
N ASN A 165 24.77 19.32 -7.22
CA ASN A 165 26.17 19.70 -7.44
C ASN A 165 26.76 18.85 -8.57
#